data_AF-A0A9D7I3N1-F1
#
_entry.id   AF-A0A9D7I3N1-F1
#
_cell.length_a   1.000
_cell.length_b   1.000
_cell.length_c   1.000
_cell.angle_alpha   90.00
_cell.angle_beta   90.00
_cell.angle_gamma   90.00
#
_symmetry.space_group_name_H-M   'P 1'
#
loop_
_entity.id
_entity.type
_entity.pdbx_description
1 polymer ?
#
loop_
_entity_poly.entity_id
_entity_poly.type
_entity_poly.pdbx_seq_one_letter_code
_entity_poly.pdbx_strand_id
1 'polypeptide(L)'
;MRNVPILFALSSFFFSWTGCKPEPSSPSEIRIHQEFSSVHVAPHRLEIYLPEGYSSSRRKHFPVVYMHDGQYLFYGDSLNWSNAWGIDSIMDTLVSAKMILPAILVGIGSTERRLLEYMPKKGADQFPDSTKEIFPAYTIRRPNRINTSVTS
;
A
#
# COMPACT_ATOMS: atom_id res chain seq x y z
N MET A 1 -74.24 -34.85 -13.71
CA MET A 1 -73.08 -34.02 -14.10
C MET A 1 -72.19 -33.92 -12.87
N ARG A 2 -70.97 -34.48 -12.92
CA ARG A 2 -70.03 -34.62 -11.79
C ARG A 2 -69.16 -33.36 -11.68
N ASN A 3 -69.19 -32.68 -10.54
CA ASN A 3 -68.29 -31.57 -10.24
C ASN A 3 -67.09 -32.08 -9.41
N VAL A 4 -65.88 -31.80 -9.87
CA VAL A 4 -64.61 -32.08 -9.17
C VAL A 4 -64.06 -30.73 -8.67
N PRO A 5 -63.80 -30.55 -7.36
CA PRO A 5 -63.13 -29.34 -6.90
C PRO A 5 -61.60 -29.51 -7.05
N ILE A 6 -60.98 -28.53 -7.70
CA ILE A 6 -59.53 -28.41 -7.87
C ILE A 6 -58.96 -27.84 -6.57
N LEU A 7 -58.12 -28.62 -5.89
CA LEU A 7 -57.37 -28.21 -4.70
C LEU A 7 -56.05 -27.54 -5.17
N PHE A 8 -55.88 -26.25 -4.92
CA PHE A 8 -54.59 -25.56 -5.15
C PHE A 8 -53.65 -25.82 -3.97
N ALA A 9 -52.59 -26.61 -4.20
CA ALA A 9 -51.48 -26.73 -3.27
C ALA A 9 -50.56 -25.50 -3.41
N LEU A 10 -50.46 -24.66 -2.37
CA LEU A 10 -49.42 -23.65 -2.25
C LEU A 10 -48.07 -24.36 -2.02
N SER A 11 -47.21 -24.41 -3.03
CA SER A 11 -45.81 -24.78 -2.81
C SER A 11 -45.05 -23.58 -2.26
N SER A 12 -44.70 -23.62 -0.98
CA SER A 12 -43.73 -22.70 -0.40
C SER A 12 -42.36 -22.95 -1.02
N PHE A 13 -42.02 -22.15 -2.04
CA PHE A 13 -40.66 -22.08 -2.58
C PHE A 13 -39.79 -21.36 -1.54
N PHE A 14 -39.20 -22.12 -0.62
CA PHE A 14 -38.06 -21.63 0.16
C PHE A 14 -36.87 -21.54 -0.77
N PHE A 15 -36.73 -20.41 -1.45
CA PHE A 15 -35.50 -20.06 -2.13
C PHE A 15 -34.46 -19.76 -1.04
N SER A 16 -33.79 -20.81 -0.57
CA SER A 16 -32.66 -20.69 0.34
C SER A 16 -31.52 -20.06 -0.45
N TRP A 17 -31.41 -18.73 -0.38
CA TRP A 17 -30.26 -18.02 -0.89
C TRP A 17 -29.10 -18.22 0.10
N THR A 18 -28.53 -19.42 0.12
CA THR A 18 -27.16 -19.60 0.59
C THR A 18 -26.24 -19.10 -0.51
N GLY A 19 -26.21 -17.78 -0.70
CA GLY A 19 -25.17 -17.14 -1.49
C GLY A 19 -23.86 -17.37 -0.76
N CYS A 20 -23.07 -18.34 -1.22
CA CYS A 20 -21.68 -18.46 -0.81
C CYS A 20 -21.05 -17.07 -1.02
N LYS A 21 -20.51 -16.51 0.06
CA LYS A 21 -19.80 -15.23 0.03
C LYS A 21 -18.74 -15.36 -1.06
N PRO A 22 -18.76 -14.57 -2.15
CA PRO A 22 -17.77 -14.75 -3.20
C PRO A 22 -16.39 -14.59 -2.58
N GLU A 23 -15.58 -15.64 -2.67
CA GLU A 23 -14.18 -15.57 -2.30
C GLU A 23 -13.53 -14.46 -3.14
N PRO A 24 -12.59 -13.70 -2.56
CA PRO A 24 -11.96 -12.63 -3.31
C PRO A 24 -11.23 -13.22 -4.52
N SER A 25 -11.58 -12.76 -5.71
CA SER A 25 -11.16 -13.41 -6.96
C SER A 25 -9.70 -13.16 -7.34
N SER A 26 -8.91 -12.48 -6.50
CA SER A 26 -7.47 -12.24 -6.67
C SER A 26 -6.81 -11.78 -5.36
N PRO A 27 -5.60 -12.27 -5.00
CA PRO A 27 -4.89 -11.82 -3.80
C PRO A 27 -4.49 -10.33 -3.89
N SER A 28 -4.04 -9.76 -2.77
CA SER A 28 -3.37 -8.46 -2.76
C SER A 28 -2.07 -8.51 -3.59
N GLU A 29 -1.72 -7.40 -4.22
CA GLU A 29 -0.58 -7.30 -5.15
C GLU A 29 0.18 -5.99 -4.90
N ILE A 30 1.52 -6.00 -4.96
CA ILE A 30 2.33 -4.78 -4.97
C ILE A 30 2.92 -4.58 -6.36
N ARG A 31 2.72 -3.39 -6.93
CA ARG A 31 3.30 -2.97 -8.21
C ARG A 31 4.34 -1.88 -8.01
N ILE A 32 5.52 -2.07 -8.61
CA ILE A 32 6.64 -1.16 -8.45
C ILE A 32 6.91 -0.43 -9.78
N HIS A 33 6.99 0.90 -9.71
CA HIS A 33 7.44 1.77 -10.79
C HIS A 33 8.75 2.42 -10.37
N GLN A 34 9.87 2.05 -11.00
CA GLN A 34 11.21 2.47 -10.54
C GLN A 34 11.47 3.98 -10.72
N GLU A 35 11.06 4.56 -11.84
CA GLU A 35 11.31 5.99 -12.17
C GLU A 35 10.05 6.65 -12.73
N PHE A 36 9.08 6.90 -11.86
CA PHE A 36 7.86 7.61 -12.25
C PHE A 36 8.17 9.09 -12.47
N SER A 37 8.13 9.52 -13.72
CA SER A 37 8.46 10.89 -14.13
C SER A 37 7.33 11.88 -13.83
N SER A 38 7.72 13.11 -13.51
CA SER A 38 6.81 14.24 -13.27
C SER A 38 7.37 15.51 -13.91
N VAL A 39 6.49 16.46 -14.24
CA VAL A 39 6.89 17.80 -14.71
C VAL A 39 7.22 18.74 -13.55
N HIS A 40 6.87 18.38 -12.32
CA HIS A 40 6.99 19.26 -11.14
C HIS A 40 8.16 18.88 -10.23
N VAL A 41 8.56 17.62 -10.22
CA VAL A 41 9.59 17.07 -9.33
C VAL A 41 10.45 16.06 -10.09
N ALA A 42 11.63 15.75 -9.54
CA ALA A 42 12.47 14.69 -10.08
C ALA A 42 11.71 13.35 -10.12
N PRO A 43 12.14 12.38 -10.96
CA PRO A 43 11.53 11.06 -10.96
C PRO A 43 11.60 10.38 -9.60
N HIS A 44 10.50 9.75 -9.19
CA HIS A 44 10.40 9.03 -7.92
C HIS A 44 10.04 7.57 -8.17
N ARG A 45 10.56 6.68 -7.31
CA ARG A 45 10.10 5.29 -7.24
C ARG A 45 8.72 5.25 -6.57
N LEU A 46 7.77 4.57 -7.19
CA LEU A 46 6.44 4.34 -6.62
C LEU A 46 6.25 2.86 -6.32
N GLU A 47 5.68 2.56 -5.16
CA GLU A 47 5.18 1.23 -4.81
C GLU A 47 3.67 1.32 -4.57
N ILE A 48 2.89 0.50 -5.27
CA ILE A 48 1.44 0.56 -5.25
C ILE A 48 0.91 -0.77 -4.75
N TYR A 49 0.35 -0.78 -3.53
CA TYR A 49 -0.40 -1.91 -3.02
C TYR A 49 -1.84 -1.85 -3.54
N LEU A 50 -2.27 -2.96 -4.15
CA LEU A 50 -3.61 -3.19 -4.66
C LEU A 50 -4.30 -4.17 -3.72
N PRO A 51 -5.46 -3.78 -3.13
CA PRO A 51 -6.14 -4.62 -2.18
C PRO A 51 -6.74 -5.86 -2.85
N GLU A 52 -7.04 -6.85 -2.02
CA GLU A 52 -7.67 -8.08 -2.46
C GLU A 52 -8.96 -7.84 -3.28
N GLY A 53 -9.10 -8.59 -4.38
CA GLY A 53 -10.18 -8.43 -5.33
C GLY A 53 -10.15 -7.13 -6.13
N TYR A 54 -9.03 -6.40 -6.20
CA TYR A 54 -8.88 -5.22 -7.07
C TYR A 54 -9.18 -5.54 -8.54
N SER A 55 -8.66 -6.65 -9.05
CA SER A 55 -8.83 -7.06 -10.46
C SER A 55 -10.17 -7.74 -10.76
N SER A 56 -11.02 -7.94 -9.75
CA SER A 56 -12.28 -8.70 -9.88
C SER A 56 -13.35 -8.02 -10.74
N SER A 57 -13.38 -6.68 -10.75
CA SER A 57 -14.41 -5.91 -11.44
C SER A 57 -13.95 -4.49 -11.70
N ARG A 58 -14.08 -4.03 -12.95
CA ARG A 58 -13.81 -2.64 -13.34
C ARG A 58 -14.79 -1.63 -12.73
N ARG A 59 -15.91 -2.08 -12.15
CA ARG A 59 -16.89 -1.21 -11.48
C ARG A 59 -16.60 -1.02 -9.99
N LYS A 60 -15.69 -1.81 -9.42
CA LYS A 60 -15.30 -1.69 -8.02
C LYS A 60 -14.30 -0.55 -7.89
N HIS A 61 -14.63 0.42 -7.04
CA HIS A 61 -13.75 1.54 -6.73
C HIS A 61 -13.20 1.39 -5.33
N PHE A 62 -11.95 1.82 -5.15
CA PHE A 62 -11.27 1.81 -3.86
C PHE A 62 -10.81 3.23 -3.54
N PRO A 63 -10.88 3.66 -2.26
CA PRO A 63 -10.19 4.87 -1.83
C PRO A 63 -8.68 4.70 -2.06
N VAL A 64 -8.00 5.82 -2.25
CA VAL A 64 -6.54 5.86 -2.46
C VAL A 64 -5.90 6.60 -1.30
N VAL A 65 -4.88 6.01 -0.71
CA VAL A 65 -4.05 6.61 0.33
C VAL A 65 -2.65 6.81 -0.21
N TYR A 66 -2.20 8.06 -0.23
CA TYR A 66 -0.83 8.42 -0.61
C TYR A 66 0.05 8.50 0.63
N MET A 67 1.22 7.88 0.57
CA MET A 67 2.14 7.78 1.70
C MET A 67 3.55 8.16 1.23
N HIS A 68 4.22 9.02 1.98
CA HIS A 68 5.64 9.30 1.78
C HIS A 68 6.50 8.13 2.27
N ASP A 69 7.77 8.13 1.87
CA ASP A 69 8.74 7.08 2.22
C ASP A 69 8.38 5.69 1.72
N GLY A 70 7.85 5.63 0.49
CA GLY A 70 7.42 4.42 -0.18
C GLY A 70 8.41 3.25 -0.10
N GLN A 71 9.71 3.53 -0.13
CA GLN A 71 10.78 2.53 -0.09
C GLN A 71 10.93 1.79 1.26
N TYR A 72 10.18 2.19 2.29
CA TYR A 72 10.13 1.54 3.60
C TYR A 72 8.73 1.01 3.95
N LEU A 73 7.71 1.21 3.12
CA LEU A 73 6.34 0.89 3.50
C LEU A 73 6.06 -0.61 3.46
N PHE A 74 6.49 -1.27 2.39
CA PHE A 74 6.10 -2.63 2.09
C PHE A 74 7.26 -3.61 2.30
N TYR A 75 6.92 -4.86 2.62
CA TYR A 75 7.89 -5.95 2.68
C TYR A 75 8.38 -6.42 1.28
N GLY A 76 7.86 -5.82 0.20
CA GLY A 76 8.01 -6.28 -1.19
C GLY A 76 9.37 -6.03 -1.87
N ASP A 77 10.34 -5.40 -1.21
CA ASP A 77 11.69 -5.22 -1.76
C ASP A 77 12.79 -5.68 -0.79
N SER A 78 13.62 -6.61 -1.29
CA SER A 78 14.79 -7.18 -0.62
C SER A 78 15.78 -6.13 -0.07
N LEU A 79 15.79 -4.92 -0.64
CA LEU A 79 16.71 -3.85 -0.26
C LEU A 79 16.50 -3.34 1.17
N ASN A 80 15.29 -3.48 1.72
CA ASN A 80 14.91 -2.88 3.01
C ASN A 80 14.07 -3.78 3.91
N TRP A 81 14.05 -5.12 3.71
CA TRP A 81 13.24 -6.03 4.53
C TRP A 81 13.37 -5.80 6.05
N SER A 82 14.59 -5.53 6.53
CA SER A 82 14.86 -5.25 7.95
C SER A 82 14.34 -3.91 8.47
N ASN A 83 13.99 -2.97 7.58
CA ASN A 83 13.53 -1.62 7.90
C ASN A 83 12.10 -1.35 7.40
N ALA A 84 11.44 -2.34 6.78
CA ALA A 84 10.10 -2.20 6.25
C ALA A 84 9.08 -2.08 7.39
N TRP A 85 8.07 -1.23 7.19
CA TRP A 85 7.01 -0.99 8.17
C TRP A 85 5.88 -2.02 8.08
N GLY A 86 5.78 -2.72 6.95
CA GLY A 86 4.84 -3.84 6.78
C GLY A 86 3.38 -3.41 6.62
N ILE A 87 3.14 -2.27 5.98
CA ILE A 87 1.79 -1.71 5.87
C ILE A 87 0.85 -2.62 5.05
N ASP A 88 1.37 -3.36 4.07
CA ASP A 88 0.64 -4.37 3.29
C ASP A 88 0.00 -5.42 4.21
N SER A 89 0.80 -6.00 5.10
CA SER A 89 0.35 -7.02 6.04
C SER A 89 -0.66 -6.48 7.06
N ILE A 90 -0.48 -5.24 7.52
CA ILE A 90 -1.42 -4.55 8.40
C ILE A 90 -2.75 -4.31 7.67
N MET A 91 -2.73 -3.84 6.42
CA MET A 91 -3.94 -3.64 5.63
C MET A 91 -4.70 -4.94 5.43
N ASP A 92 -4.03 -6.02 5.00
CA ASP A 92 -4.65 -7.32 4.80
C ASP A 92 -5.31 -7.83 6.10
N THR A 93 -4.63 -7.65 7.24
CA THR A 93 -5.16 -8.03 8.57
C THR A 93 -6.41 -7.22 8.94
N LEU A 94 -6.36 -5.89 8.83
CA LEU A 94 -7.47 -5.03 9.24
C LEU A 94 -8.68 -5.14 8.30
N VAL A 95 -8.45 -5.33 7.00
CA VAL A 95 -9.51 -5.54 6.00
C VAL A 95 -10.18 -6.89 6.19
N SER A 96 -9.41 -7.98 6.39
CA SER A 96 -9.97 -9.30 6.65
C SER A 96 -10.77 -9.35 7.97
N ALA A 97 -10.31 -8.63 8.99
CA ALA A 97 -11.03 -8.40 10.24
C ALA A 97 -12.23 -7.44 10.11
N LYS A 98 -12.46 -6.84 8.93
CA LYS A 98 -13.52 -5.85 8.65
C LYS A 98 -13.46 -4.61 9.55
N MET A 99 -12.28 -4.25 10.05
CA MET A 99 -12.08 -3.05 10.87
C MET A 99 -11.94 -1.79 10.03
N ILE A 100 -11.44 -1.93 8.79
CA ILE A 100 -11.29 -0.84 7.82
C ILE A 100 -11.80 -1.28 6.44
N LEU A 101 -12.04 -0.30 5.57
CA LEU A 101 -12.31 -0.55 4.16
C LEU A 101 -11.01 -0.87 3.41
N PRO A 102 -11.03 -1.76 2.40
CA PRO A 102 -9.88 -1.95 1.52
C PRO A 102 -9.57 -0.65 0.78
N ALA A 103 -8.28 -0.35 0.62
CA ALA A 103 -7.79 0.85 -0.04
C ALA A 103 -6.57 0.53 -0.92
N ILE A 104 -6.38 1.31 -1.98
CA ILE A 104 -5.12 1.33 -2.73
C ILE A 104 -4.13 2.17 -1.93
N LEU A 105 -2.95 1.64 -1.67
CA LEU A 105 -1.87 2.43 -1.06
C LEU A 105 -0.85 2.79 -2.13
N VAL A 106 -0.48 4.07 -2.20
CA VAL A 106 0.54 4.59 -3.09
C VAL A 106 1.70 5.11 -2.25
N GLY A 107 2.75 4.31 -2.15
CA GLY A 107 4.03 4.68 -1.55
C GLY A 107 4.87 5.49 -2.52
N ILE A 108 5.17 6.74 -2.16
CA ILE A 108 6.04 7.64 -2.92
C ILE A 108 7.42 7.59 -2.26
N GLY A 109 8.38 6.97 -2.95
CA GLY A 109 9.75 6.90 -2.47
C GLY A 109 10.44 8.25 -2.54
N SER A 110 11.27 8.56 -1.54
CA SER A 110 12.12 9.75 -1.60
C SER A 110 13.30 9.55 -2.55
N THR A 111 13.86 10.64 -3.09
CA THR A 111 15.18 10.55 -3.74
C THR A 111 16.31 10.56 -2.70
N GLU A 112 17.57 10.66 -3.16
CA GLU A 112 18.73 10.97 -2.32
C GLU A 112 18.55 12.28 -1.52
N ARG A 113 17.68 13.18 -1.97
CA ARG A 113 17.37 14.46 -1.34
C ARG A 113 16.25 14.38 -0.30
N ARG A 114 15.94 13.19 0.26
CA ARG A 114 14.85 12.94 1.22
C ARG A 114 14.65 14.06 2.26
N LEU A 115 15.73 14.49 2.90
CA LEU A 115 15.65 15.55 3.92
C LEU A 115 15.09 16.85 3.34
N LEU A 116 15.55 17.26 2.15
CA LEU A 116 15.06 18.46 1.48
C LEU A 116 13.65 18.32 0.91
N GLU A 117 13.26 17.10 0.51
CA GLU A 117 11.91 16.82 -0.02
C GLU A 117 10.84 16.96 1.05
N TYR A 118 11.13 16.55 2.29
CA TYR A 118 10.14 16.54 3.37
C TYR A 118 10.32 17.65 4.40
N MET A 119 11.45 18.36 4.37
CA MET A 119 11.67 19.48 5.26
C MET A 119 10.78 20.68 4.86
N PRO A 120 10.09 21.31 5.82
CA PRO A 120 9.38 22.56 5.56
C PRO A 120 10.32 23.64 5.05
N LYS A 121 9.91 24.37 4.00
CA LYS A 121 10.72 25.41 3.36
C LYS A 121 11.32 26.42 4.35
N LYS A 122 10.53 26.90 5.32
CA LYS A 122 11.03 27.85 6.34
C LYS A 122 12.17 27.29 7.18
N GLY A 123 12.17 25.98 7.45
CA GLY A 123 13.29 25.30 8.12
C GLY A 123 14.48 25.14 7.19
N ALA A 124 14.22 24.76 5.93
CA ALA A 124 15.26 24.64 4.91
C ALA A 124 16.03 25.95 4.71
N ASP A 125 15.32 27.09 4.68
CA ASP A 125 15.89 28.41 4.43
C ASP A 125 16.80 28.91 5.57
N GLN A 126 16.77 28.27 6.75
CA GLN A 126 17.69 28.59 7.87
C GLN A 126 19.10 28.04 7.66
N PHE A 127 19.25 27.06 6.77
CA PHE A 127 20.54 26.45 6.49
C PHE A 127 21.29 27.24 5.41
N PRO A 128 22.61 27.48 5.58
CA PRO A 128 23.46 27.97 4.49
C PRO A 128 23.33 27.12 3.22
N ASP A 129 23.53 27.70 2.04
CA ASP A 129 23.41 26.93 0.80
C ASP A 129 24.45 25.79 0.72
N SER A 130 25.64 25.99 1.32
CA SER A 130 26.66 24.95 1.45
C SER A 130 26.19 23.73 2.24
N THR A 131 25.32 23.88 3.24
CA THR A 131 24.75 22.73 3.97
C THR A 131 23.60 22.07 3.22
N LYS A 132 22.85 22.83 2.41
CA LYS A 132 21.83 22.27 1.50
C LYS A 132 22.42 21.36 0.43
N GLU A 133 23.64 21.61 -0.01
CA GLU A 133 24.38 20.74 -0.93
C GLU A 133 24.91 19.47 -0.27
N ILE A 134 25.10 19.47 1.06
CA ILE A 134 25.59 18.32 1.83
C ILE A 134 24.45 17.36 2.22
N PHE A 135 23.22 17.87 2.42
CA PHE A 135 22.07 17.06 2.85
C PHE A 135 21.72 15.85 1.96
N PRO A 136 21.89 15.87 0.62
CA PRO A 136 21.71 14.67 -0.20
C PRO A 136 22.68 13.54 0.18
N ALA A 137 23.89 13.88 0.62
CA ALA A 137 24.97 12.93 0.88
C ALA A 137 24.90 12.25 2.26
N TYR A 138 24.16 12.81 3.22
CA TYR A 138 24.10 12.27 4.58
C TYR A 138 23.16 11.06 4.70
N THR A 139 22.21 10.90 3.79
CA THR A 139 21.15 9.89 3.91
C THR A 139 21.59 8.47 3.49
N ILE A 140 22.78 8.30 2.87
CA ILE A 140 23.31 6.96 2.46
C ILE A 140 24.83 6.81 2.71
N ARG A 141 25.41 7.51 3.69
CA ARG A 141 26.68 7.06 4.29
C ARG A 141 26.38 6.58 5.70
N ARG A 142 26.00 5.30 5.84
CA ARG A 142 26.14 4.62 7.13
C ARG A 142 27.64 4.72 7.50
N PRO A 143 28.02 5.33 8.63
CA PRO A 143 29.39 5.19 9.10
C PRO A 143 29.64 3.70 9.26
N ASN A 144 30.65 3.22 8.57
CA ASN A 144 31.09 1.84 8.63
C ASN A 144 31.17 1.45 10.11
N ARG A 145 30.52 0.34 10.48
CA ARG A 145 30.59 -0.28 11.80
C ARG A 145 32.07 -0.23 12.24
N ILE A 146 32.37 0.55 13.26
CA ILE A 146 33.69 0.52 13.89
C ILE A 146 33.85 -0.91 14.38
N ASN A 147 34.74 -1.68 13.77
CA ASN A 147 35.18 -2.96 14.32
C ASN A 147 35.87 -2.63 15.65
N THR A 148 35.12 -2.67 16.76
CA THR A 148 35.73 -2.89 18.07
C THR A 148 36.14 -4.35 18.12
N SER A 149 37.29 -4.66 17.56
CA SER A 149 38.06 -5.83 17.98
C SER A 149 38.44 -5.58 19.44
N VAL A 150 37.63 -6.12 20.35
CA VAL A 150 38.00 -6.31 21.74
C VAL A 150 39.07 -7.40 21.71
N THR A 151 40.33 -7.00 21.81
CA THR A 151 41.42 -7.92 22.15
C THR A 151 41.24 -8.34 23.59
N SER A 152 41.10 -9.66 23.77
CA SER A 152 41.18 -10.41 25.03
C SER A 152 42.51 -10.20 25.75
#